data_AF-A0A6G0QRL6-F1
#
_entry.id   AF-A0A6G0QRL6-F1
#
_cell.length_a   1.000
_cell.length_b   1.000
_cell.length_c   1.000
_cell.angle_alpha   90.00
_cell.angle_beta   90.00
_cell.angle_gamma   90.00
#
_symmetry.space_group_name_H-M   'P 1'
#
loop_
_entity.id
_entity.type
_entity.pdbx_description
1 polymer ?
#
loop_
_entity_poly.entity_id
_entity_poly.type
_entity_poly.pdbx_seq_one_letter_code
_entity_poly.pdbx_strand_id
1 'polypeptide(L)'
;MHVDEAQTDWDVYLPRVLFAYRTAYHEALGDTPFFTLYGRDPVLPLDVAFLNLGKMWKSNEVAHYRRELYHSLKDSRHLVERQLVKAQDRHEQRLRNQVEVQFEVGDPVWVYQFFRA
;
A
#
# COMPACT_ATOMS: atom_id res chain seq x y z
N MET A 1 11.12 -11.65 9.93
CA MET A 1 10.16 -11.48 11.05
C MET A 1 9.38 -12.76 11.13
N HIS A 2 9.20 -13.29 12.33
CA HIS A 2 8.41 -14.48 12.55
C HIS A 2 7.52 -14.22 13.76
N VAL A 3 6.26 -14.61 13.65
CA VAL A 3 5.31 -14.60 14.75
C VAL A 3 5.61 -15.83 15.61
N ASP A 4 5.44 -15.72 16.93
CA ASP A 4 5.56 -16.85 17.85
C ASP A 4 4.62 -18.01 17.50
N GLU A 5 4.87 -19.18 18.08
CA GLU A 5 4.11 -20.41 17.81
C GLU A 5 2.62 -20.28 18.14
N ALA A 6 2.28 -19.47 19.15
CA ALA A 6 0.91 -19.25 19.59
C ALA A 6 0.20 -18.15 18.77
N GLN A 7 0.90 -17.53 17.82
CA GLN A 7 0.48 -16.35 17.09
C GLN A 7 0.06 -15.18 17.98
N THR A 8 0.72 -15.00 19.12
CA THR A 8 0.33 -13.97 20.09
C THR A 8 1.04 -12.63 19.92
N ASP A 9 2.15 -12.58 19.18
CA ASP A 9 2.97 -11.38 18.99
C ASP A 9 2.87 -10.75 17.59
N TRP A 10 1.88 -11.15 16.77
CA TRP A 10 1.76 -10.68 15.38
C TRP A 10 1.60 -9.16 15.27
N ASP A 11 0.94 -8.55 16.25
CA ASP A 11 0.65 -7.13 16.35
C ASP A 11 1.92 -6.29 16.55
N VAL A 12 2.95 -6.85 17.21
CA VAL A 12 4.27 -6.23 17.38
C VAL A 12 4.94 -5.95 16.02
N TYR A 13 4.66 -6.77 15.00
CA TYR A 13 5.20 -6.61 13.65
C TYR A 13 4.32 -5.71 12.76
N LEU A 14 3.06 -5.48 13.14
CA LEU A 14 2.09 -4.76 12.32
C LEU A 14 2.57 -3.38 11.85
N PRO A 15 3.20 -2.52 12.67
CA PRO A 15 3.69 -1.23 12.19
C PRO A 15 4.69 -1.34 11.03
N ARG A 16 5.51 -2.39 11.03
CA ARG A 16 6.56 -2.63 10.02
C ARG A 16 5.95 -3.13 8.73
N VAL A 17 4.97 -4.04 8.84
CA VAL A 17 4.20 -4.56 7.69
C VAL A 17 3.39 -3.43 7.05
N LEU A 18 2.72 -2.61 7.86
CA LEU A 18 1.96 -1.45 7.37
C LEU A 18 2.86 -0.43 6.69
N PHE A 19 4.05 -0.18 7.23
CA PHE A 19 5.02 0.68 6.58
C PHE A 19 5.42 0.13 5.21
N ALA A 20 5.83 -1.13 5.13
CA ALA A 20 6.18 -1.78 3.87
C ALA A 20 5.03 -1.74 2.84
N TYR A 21 3.79 -2.01 3.28
CA TYR A 21 2.60 -1.91 2.43
C TYR A 21 2.37 -0.48 1.91
N ARG A 22 2.51 0.53 2.78
CA ARG A 22 2.27 1.94 2.41
C ARG A 22 3.33 2.49 1.46
N THR A 23 4.55 1.95 1.48
CA THR A 23 5.66 2.42 0.63
C THR A 23 5.93 1.52 -0.57
N ALA A 24 5.25 0.39 -0.68
CA ALA A 24 5.32 -0.47 -1.86
C ALA A 24 4.40 0.07 -2.97
N TYR A 25 4.81 -0.15 -4.22
CA TYR A 25 3.99 0.17 -5.38
C TYR A 25 2.68 -0.62 -5.36
N HIS A 26 1.55 0.06 -5.55
CA HIS A 26 0.24 -0.57 -5.60
C HIS A 26 -0.38 -0.40 -6.98
N GLU A 27 -0.53 -1.51 -7.73
CA GLU A 27 -0.96 -1.48 -9.13
C GLU A 27 -2.28 -0.75 -9.36
N ALA A 28 -3.26 -0.92 -8.46
CA ALA A 28 -4.56 -0.26 -8.58
C ALA A 28 -4.51 1.26 -8.38
N LEU A 29 -3.49 1.78 -7.69
CA LEU A 29 -3.27 3.22 -7.50
C LEU A 29 -2.34 3.78 -8.58
N GLY A 30 -1.47 2.94 -9.15
CA GLY A 30 -0.42 3.35 -10.08
C GLY A 30 0.77 4.02 -9.39
N ASP A 31 0.82 3.97 -8.05
CA ASP A 31 1.87 4.54 -7.19
C ASP A 31 1.79 3.87 -5.80
N THR A 32 2.58 4.33 -4.83
CA THR A 32 2.52 3.90 -3.44
C THR A 32 1.31 4.50 -2.72
N PRO A 33 0.70 3.78 -1.75
CA PRO A 33 -0.37 4.34 -0.92
C PRO A 33 0.05 5.59 -0.16
N PHE A 34 1.30 5.68 0.31
CA PHE A 34 1.82 6.84 1.02
C PHE A 34 1.89 8.07 0.10
N PHE A 35 2.48 7.93 -1.09
CA PHE A 35 2.57 9.04 -2.04
C PHE A 35 1.18 9.51 -2.47
N THR A 36 0.27 8.57 -2.74
CA THR A 36 -1.11 8.88 -3.11
C THR A 36 -1.83 9.74 -2.06
N LEU A 37 -1.62 9.44 -0.77
CA LEU A 37 -2.28 10.15 0.33
C LEU A 37 -1.62 11.50 0.65
N TYR A 38 -0.28 11.57 0.58
CA TYR A 38 0.48 12.72 1.07
C TYR A 38 1.12 13.58 -0.04
N GLY A 39 1.09 13.15 -1.29
CA GLY A 39 1.67 13.84 -2.45
C GLY A 39 3.20 13.90 -2.44
N ARG A 40 3.86 13.04 -1.66
CA ARG A 40 5.31 12.96 -1.52
C ARG A 40 5.73 11.60 -0.99
N ASP A 41 6.99 11.26 -1.19
CA ASP A 41 7.60 10.10 -0.57
C ASP A 41 7.79 10.27 0.95
N PRO A 42 7.78 9.16 1.72
CA PRO A 42 8.10 9.20 3.14
C PRO A 42 9.57 9.59 3.33
N VAL A 43 9.85 10.35 4.39
CA VAL A 43 11.23 10.66 4.80
C VAL A 43 11.63 9.62 5.83
N LEU A 44 12.68 8.86 5.54
CA LEU A 44 13.18 7.79 6.40
C LEU A 44 14.27 8.31 7.34
N PRO A 45 14.48 7.65 8.49
CA PRO A 45 15.61 7.97 9.36
C PRO A 45 16.96 7.94 8.63
N LEU A 46 17.10 7.04 7.65
CA LEU A 46 18.29 6.91 6.82
C LEU A 46 18.50 8.13 5.91
N ASP A 47 17.42 8.71 5.38
CA ASP A 47 17.48 9.91 4.54
C ASP A 47 17.98 11.11 5.34
N VAL A 48 17.56 11.23 6.60
CA VAL A 48 18.03 12.26 7.53
C VAL A 48 19.51 12.02 7.89
N ALA A 49 19.87 10.78 8.23
CA ALA A 49 21.22 10.41 8.64
C ALA A 49 22.27 10.70 7.55
N PHE A 50 21.90 10.53 6.28
CA PHE A 50 22.78 10.81 5.14
C PHE A 50 22.53 12.17 4.47
N LEU A 51 21.69 13.04 5.04
CA LEU A 51 21.32 14.35 4.48
C LEU A 51 20.74 14.28 3.06
N ASN A 52 20.09 13.17 2.71
CA ASN A 52 19.39 12.95 1.44
C ASN A 52 17.99 13.60 1.44
N LEU A 53 17.86 14.78 2.04
CA LEU A 53 16.57 15.43 2.29
C LEU A 53 16.05 16.25 1.09
N GLY A 54 16.69 16.09 -0.08
CA GLY A 54 16.41 16.87 -1.27
C GLY A 54 16.80 18.35 -1.14
N LYS A 55 16.71 19.09 -2.25
CA LYS A 55 17.05 20.52 -2.30
C LYS A 55 16.10 21.39 -1.47
N MET A 56 14.89 20.91 -1.23
CA MET A 56 13.80 21.66 -0.60
C MET A 56 13.97 21.85 0.91
N TRP A 57 14.68 20.95 1.59
CA TRP A 57 14.88 21.04 3.04
C TRP A 57 15.71 22.27 3.46
N LYS A 58 16.36 22.95 2.50
CA LYS A 58 17.23 24.11 2.72
C LYS A 58 16.62 25.45 2.29
N SER A 59 15.44 25.49 1.66
CA SER A 59 14.83 26.76 1.28
C SER A 59 13.92 27.29 2.39
N ASN A 60 14.10 28.55 2.78
CA ASN A 60 13.20 29.26 3.70
C ASN A 60 11.83 29.58 3.08
N GLU A 61 11.46 28.91 1.98
CA GLU A 61 10.29 29.19 1.17
C GLU A 61 9.21 28.14 1.38
N VAL A 62 8.64 28.13 2.58
CA VAL A 62 7.46 27.29 2.94
C VAL A 62 6.34 27.44 1.89
N ALA A 63 6.19 28.64 1.31
CA ALA A 63 5.21 28.91 0.25
C ALA A 63 5.49 28.11 -1.04
N HIS A 64 6.75 27.95 -1.43
CA HIS A 64 7.14 27.16 -2.61
C HIS A 64 6.82 25.68 -2.38
N TYR A 65 7.25 25.13 -1.24
CA TYR A 65 6.97 23.74 -0.86
C TYR A 65 5.47 23.44 -0.85
N ARG A 66 4.66 24.33 -0.27
CA ARG A 66 3.20 24.18 -0.24
C ARG A 66 2.60 24.16 -1.66
N ARG A 67 3.11 24.98 -2.58
CA ARG A 67 2.63 25.03 -3.95
C ARG A 67 2.96 23.73 -4.69
N GLU A 68 4.18 23.24 -4.59
CA GLU A 68 4.59 21.98 -5.22
C GLU A 68 3.82 20.79 -4.65
N LEU A 69 3.65 20.72 -3.33
CA LEU A 69 2.88 19.66 -2.69
C LEU A 69 1.43 19.65 -3.17
N TYR A 70 0.83 20.84 -3.32
CA TYR A 70 -0.53 20.95 -3.85
C TYR A 70 -0.64 20.45 -5.30
N HIS A 71 0.31 20.80 -6.16
CA HIS A 71 0.35 20.30 -7.54
C HIS A 71 0.51 18.78 -7.57
N SER A 72 1.46 18.24 -6.80
CA SER A 72 1.68 16.81 -6.67
C SER A 72 0.42 16.05 -6.23
N LEU A 73 -0.27 16.53 -5.19
CA LEU A 73 -1.53 15.94 -4.72
C LEU A 73 -2.63 15.99 -5.80
N LYS A 74 -2.74 17.12 -6.51
CA LYS A 74 -3.73 17.28 -7.58
C LYS A 74 -3.47 16.30 -8.73
N ASP A 75 -2.22 16.14 -9.12
CA ASP A 75 -1.83 15.25 -10.22
C ASP A 75 -1.98 13.78 -9.83
N SER A 76 -1.54 13.42 -8.62
CA SER A 76 -1.71 12.08 -8.05
C SER A 76 -3.18 11.68 -7.97
N ARG A 77 -4.06 12.58 -7.52
CA ARG A 77 -5.51 12.33 -7.51
C ARG A 77 -6.04 11.99 -8.90
N HIS A 78 -5.73 12.78 -9.92
CA HIS A 78 -6.19 12.51 -11.29
C HIS A 78 -5.67 11.18 -11.83
N LEU A 79 -4.42 10.81 -11.51
CA LEU A 79 -3.85 9.52 -11.89
C LEU A 79 -4.62 8.37 -11.23
N VAL A 80 -4.82 8.44 -9.91
CA VAL A 80 -5.48 7.41 -9.12
C VAL A 80 -6.93 7.22 -9.55
N GLU A 81 -7.68 8.30 -9.79
CA GLU A 81 -9.05 8.22 -10.30
C GLU A 81 -9.12 7.40 -11.60
N ARG A 82 -8.19 7.61 -12.53
CA ARG A 82 -8.11 6.83 -13.78
C ARG A 82 -7.68 5.38 -13.55
N GLN A 83 -6.77 5.13 -12.61
CA GLN A 83 -6.29 3.77 -12.33
C GLN A 83 -7.33 2.93 -11.63
N LEU A 84 -8.10 3.51 -10.70
CA LEU A 84 -9.16 2.82 -9.97
C LEU A 84 -10.27 2.33 -10.91
N VAL A 85 -10.69 3.14 -11.89
CA VAL A 85 -11.65 2.70 -12.92
C VAL A 85 -11.13 1.48 -13.66
N LYS A 86 -9.87 1.53 -14.14
CA LYS A 86 -9.28 0.39 -14.84
C LYS A 86 -9.12 -0.83 -13.93
N ALA A 87 -8.81 -0.63 -12.65
CA ALA A 87 -8.64 -1.70 -11.69
C ALA A 87 -9.98 -2.39 -11.39
N GLN A 88 -11.06 -1.61 -11.28
CA GLN A 88 -12.43 -2.11 -11.19
C GLN A 88 -12.80 -2.93 -12.42
N ASP A 89 -12.58 -2.40 -13.63
CA ASP A 89 -12.88 -3.13 -14.88
C ASP A 89 -12.15 -4.48 -14.94
N ARG A 90 -10.86 -4.50 -14.57
CA ARG A 90 -10.06 -5.74 -14.50
C ARG A 90 -10.58 -6.71 -13.44
N HIS A 91 -11.04 -6.19 -12.30
CA HIS A 91 -11.62 -7.00 -11.23
C HIS A 91 -12.92 -7.65 -11.68
N GLU A 92 -13.83 -6.87 -12.26
CA GLU A 92 -15.09 -7.38 -12.82
C GLU A 92 -14.82 -8.45 -13.88
N GLN A 93 -13.90 -8.21 -14.82
CA GLN A 93 -13.52 -9.20 -15.84
C GLN A 93 -12.99 -10.50 -15.23
N ARG A 94 -12.20 -10.44 -14.17
CA ARG A 94 -11.68 -11.63 -13.46
C ARG A 94 -12.79 -12.43 -12.80
N LEU A 95 -13.80 -11.75 -12.27
CA LEU A 95 -14.93 -12.36 -11.60
C LEU A 95 -16.03 -12.84 -12.56
N ARG A 96 -16.04 -12.44 -13.84
CA ARG A 96 -17.09 -12.79 -14.82
C ARG A 96 -17.43 -14.28 -14.88
N ASN A 97 -16.43 -15.13 -14.72
CA ASN A 97 -16.58 -16.59 -14.81
C ASN A 97 -16.52 -17.27 -13.44
N GLN A 98 -16.44 -16.51 -12.33
CA GLN A 98 -16.58 -17.10 -11.01
C GLN A 98 -18.05 -17.45 -10.79
N VAL A 99 -18.27 -18.72 -10.44
CA VAL A 99 -19.58 -19.21 -10.01
C VAL A 99 -19.57 -19.21 -8.49
N GLU A 100 -20.65 -18.73 -7.89
CA GLU A 100 -20.85 -18.83 -6.45
C GLU A 100 -20.92 -20.30 -6.05
N VAL A 101 -20.01 -20.72 -5.16
CA VAL A 101 -20.00 -22.09 -4.63
C VAL A 101 -20.69 -22.07 -3.27
N GLN A 102 -21.80 -22.78 -3.17
CA GLN A 102 -22.47 -23.05 -1.89
C GLN A 102 -21.98 -24.39 -1.36
N PHE A 103 -21.69 -24.44 -0.06
CA PHE A 103 -21.24 -25.66 0.63
C PHE A 103 -22.33 -26.12 1.61
N GLU A 104 -22.60 -27.41 1.64
CA GLU A 104 -23.46 -28.04 2.63
C GLU A 104 -22.65 -28.75 3.72
N VAL A 105 -23.29 -28.99 4.87
CA VAL A 105 -22.65 -29.71 5.98
C VAL A 105 -22.36 -31.15 5.54
N GLY A 106 -21.08 -31.49 5.45
CA GLY A 106 -20.61 -32.80 4.98
C GLY A 106 -19.80 -32.73 3.69
N ASP A 107 -19.80 -31.58 3.00
CA ASP A 107 -19.00 -31.40 1.79
C ASP A 107 -17.49 -31.42 2.10
N PRO A 108 -16.68 -32.14 1.31
CA PRO A 108 -15.24 -32.13 1.47
C PRO A 108 -14.68 -30.77 1.03
N VAL A 109 -14.10 -30.04 1.98
CA VAL A 109 -13.43 -28.77 1.74
C VAL A 109 -11.91 -28.91 1.87
N TRP A 110 -11.18 -28.16 1.06
CA TRP A 110 -9.73 -28.06 1.21
C TRP A 110 -9.40 -27.26 2.46
N VAL A 111 -8.91 -27.94 3.49
CA VAL A 111 -8.36 -27.29 4.69
C VAL A 111 -6.88 -27.08 4.46
N TYR A 112 -6.47 -25.82 4.37
CA TYR A 112 -5.05 -25.48 4.37
C TYR A 112 -4.49 -25.63 5.78
N GLN A 113 -3.99 -26.81 6.11
CA GLN A 113 -3.21 -27.04 7.32
C GLN A 113 -1.74 -26.75 7.01
N PHE A 114 -1.15 -25.81 7.75
CA PHE A 114 0.30 -25.62 7.74
C PHE A 114 0.95 -26.87 8.35
N PHE A 115 1.30 -27.86 7.53
CA PHE A 115 2.20 -28.92 7.95
C PHE A 115 3.61 -28.33 8.06
N ARG A 116 4.16 -28.29 9.27
CA ARG A 116 5.59 -28.03 9.48
C ARG A 116 6.16 -29.15 10.35
N ALA A 117 7.09 -29.90 9.75
CA ALA A 117 7.95 -30.88 10.40
C ALA A 117 9.00 -30.19 11.28
#